data_AF-A0A933S5P9-F1
#
_entry.id   AF-A0A933S5P9-F1
#
_cell.length_a   1.000
_cell.length_b   1.000
_cell.length_c   1.000
_cell.angle_alpha   90.00
_cell.angle_beta   90.00
_cell.angle_gamma   90.00
#
_symmetry.space_group_name_H-M   'P 1'
#
loop_
_entity.id
_entity.type
_entity.pdbx_description
1 polymer ?
#
loop_
_entity_poly.entity_id
_entity_poly.type
_entity_poly.pdbx_seq_one_letter_code
_entity_poly.pdbx_strand_id
1 'polypeptide(L)' 'MRKKDVAQLHTHEGELRKELFNLRFQAVVGSLANPKRGRQVRREIARVLTVINEKAGNQ' A
#
# COMPACT_ATOMS: atom_id res chain seq x y z
N MET A 1 -1.67 10.41 8.91
CA MET A 1 -2.58 9.73 7.95
C MET A 1 -3.96 10.39 7.86
N ARG A 2 -4.56 10.93 8.94
CA ARG A 2 -5.90 11.59 8.91
C ARG A 2 -6.03 12.94 8.18
N LYS A 3 -4.92 13.57 7.75
CA LYS A 3 -4.94 14.84 6.98
C LYS A 3 -4.89 14.67 5.46
N LYS A 4 -4.74 13.44 4.94
CA LYS A 4 -4.73 13.22 3.48
C LYS A 4 -6.15 13.21 2.94
N ASP A 5 -6.33 13.88 1.82
CA ASP A 5 -7.60 13.86 1.10
C ASP A 5 -7.85 12.49 0.46
N VAL A 6 -9.10 12.14 0.14
CA VAL A 6 -9.45 10.81 -0.41
C VAL A 6 -8.67 10.55 -1.70
N ALA A 7 -8.55 11.55 -2.57
CA ALA A 7 -7.74 11.48 -3.78
C ALA A 7 -6.26 11.15 -3.48
N GLN A 8 -5.67 11.77 -2.45
CA GLN A 8 -4.28 11.51 -2.06
C GLN A 8 -4.09 10.12 -1.45
N LEU A 9 -5.13 9.55 -0.81
CA LEU A 9 -5.10 8.19 -0.31
C LEU A 9 -5.10 7.18 -1.48
N HIS A 10 -5.86 7.44 -2.54
CA HIS A 10 -5.83 6.62 -3.76
C HIS A 10 -4.48 6.70 -4.48
N THR A 11 -3.88 7.88 -4.60
CA THR A 11 -2.52 8.01 -5.17
C THR A 11 -1.51 7.19 -4.37
N HIS A 12 -1.56 7.30 -3.04
CA HIS A 12 -0.66 6.57 -2.16
C HIS A 12 -0.88 5.05 -2.21
N GLU A 13 -2.13 4.60 -2.38
CA GLU A 13 -2.47 3.19 -2.59
C GLU A 13 -1.83 2.65 -3.87
N GLY A 14 -1.88 3.43 -4.96
CA GLY A 14 -1.25 3.09 -6.23
C GLY A 14 0.28 2.97 -6.13
N GLU A 15 0.92 3.88 -5.40
CA GLU A 15 2.37 3.83 -5.12
C GLU A 15 2.75 2.54 -4.38
N LEU A 16 2.01 2.20 -3.33
CA LEU A 16 2.25 1.00 -2.53
C LEU A 16 2.04 -0.28 -3.35
N ARG A 17 1.04 -0.31 -4.26
CA ARG A 17 0.86 -1.43 -5.18
C ARG A 17 2.02 -1.60 -6.14
N LYS A 18 2.56 -0.49 -6.67
CA LYS A 18 3.73 -0.50 -7.56
C LYS A 18 4.96 -1.02 -6.81
N GLU A 19 5.16 -0.58 -5.57
CA GLU A 19 6.23 -1.11 -4.71
C GLU A 19 6.06 -2.62 -4.47
N LEU A 20 4.84 -3.07 -4.16
CA LEU A 20 4.55 -4.50 -3.95
C LEU A 20 4.82 -5.33 -5.21
N PHE A 21 4.50 -4.80 -6.39
CA PHE A 21 4.81 -5.45 -7.67
C PHE A 21 6.33 -5.61 -7.85
N ASN A 22 7.09 -4.54 -7.62
CA ASN A 22 8.55 -4.58 -7.72
C ASN A 22 9.16 -5.58 -6.72
N LEU A 23 8.67 -5.62 -5.48
CA LEU A 23 9.11 -6.58 -4.47
C LEU A 23 8.78 -8.03 -4.86
N ARG A 24 7.61 -8.26 -5.47
CA ARG A 24 7.25 -9.59 -6.01
C ARG A 24 8.16 -9.98 -7.17
N PHE A 25 8.45 -9.06 -8.07
CA PHE A 25 9.36 -9.29 -9.17
C PHE A 25 10.78 -9.62 -8.67
N GLN A 26 11.31 -8.84 -7.73
CA GLN A 26 12.60 -9.11 -7.09
C GLN A 26 12.62 -10.46 -6.35
N ALA A 27 11.50 -10.87 -5.74
CA ALA A 27 11.38 -12.17 -5.09
C ALA A 27 11.53 -13.33 -6.09
N VAL A 28 10.94 -13.19 -7.29
CA VAL A 28 11.03 -14.20 -8.36
C VAL A 28 12.42 -14.22 -9.00
N VAL A 29 13.02 -13.04 -9.22
CA VAL A 29 14.37 -12.91 -9.78
C VAL A 29 15.47 -13.33 -8.81
N GLY A 30 15.15 -13.51 -7.51
CA GLY A 30 16.10 -13.92 -6.49
C GLY A 30 16.97 -12.77 -5.94
N SER A 31 16.64 -11.52 -6.25
CA SER A 31 17.36 -10.31 -5.81
C SER A 31 16.70 -9.59 -4.63
N LEU A 32 15.73 -10.24 -3.96
CA LEU A 32 14.98 -9.64 -2.86
C LEU A 32 15.81 -9.55 -1.58
N ALA A 33 16.37 -8.36 -1.32
CA ALA A 33 17.15 -8.09 -0.12
C ALA A 33 16.31 -8.04 1.18
N ASN A 34 15.02 -7.66 1.10
CA ASN A 34 14.18 -7.49 2.30
C ASN A 34 12.77 -8.11 2.17
N PRO A 35 12.62 -9.41 2.51
CA PRO A 35 11.32 -10.10 2.49
C PRO A 35 10.28 -9.51 3.45
N LYS A 36 10.73 -8.88 4.56
CA LYS A 36 9.82 -8.27 5.56
C LYS A 36 9.09 -7.05 4.99
N ARG A 37 9.72 -6.31 4.06
CA ARG A 37 9.13 -5.14 3.42
C ARG A 37 7.85 -5.49 2.66
N GLY A 38 7.81 -6.61 1.94
CA GLY A 38 6.61 -7.06 1.24
C GLY A 38 5.42 -7.28 2.17
N ARG A 39 5.65 -7.78 3.40
CA ARG A 39 4.59 -7.92 4.42
C ARG A 39 4.15 -6.57 4.99
N GLN A 40 5.06 -5.62 5.15
CA GLN A 40 4.75 -4.26 5.60
C GLN A 40 3.90 -3.52 4.56
N VAL A 41 4.31 -3.54 3.29
CA VAL A 41 3.58 -2.87 2.19
C VAL A 41 2.14 -3.41 2.08
N ARG A 42 1.92 -4.72 2.20
CA ARG A 42 0.55 -5.30 2.23
C ARG A 42 -0.30 -4.75 3.38
N ARG A 43 0.29 -4.56 4.57
CA ARG A 43 -0.42 -3.99 5.73
C ARG A 43 -0.68 -2.51 5.55
N GLU A 44 0.24 -1.78 4.93
CA GLU A 44 0.05 -0.36 4.61
C GLU A 44 -1.10 -0.16 3.61
N ILE A 45 -1.17 -0.98 2.55
CA ILE A 45 -2.31 -0.98 1.60
C ILE A 45 -3.62 -1.24 2.34
N ALA A 46 -3.67 -2.27 3.20
CA ALA A 46 -4.87 -2.58 3.97
C ALA A 46 -5.33 -1.40 4.84
N ARG A 47 -4.40 -0.73 5.54
CA ARG A 47 -4.72 0.47 6.34
C ARG A 47 -5.24 1.62 5.49
N VAL A 48 -4.65 1.86 4.31
CA VAL A 48 -5.10 2.92 3.40
C VAL A 48 -6.52 2.64 2.94
N LEU A 49 -6.82 1.40 2.54
CA LEU A 49 -8.17 0.98 2.16
C LEU A 49 -9.17 1.12 3.32
N THR A 50 -8.78 0.76 4.54
CA THR A 50 -9.62 0.97 5.73
C THR A 50 -9.95 2.45 5.92
N VAL A 51 -8.97 3.35 5.83
CA VAL A 51 -9.20 4.79 5.99
C VAL A 51 -10.06 5.36 4.85
N ILE A 52 -9.90 4.87 3.62
CA ILE A 52 -10.78 5.25 2.49
C ILE A 52 -12.22 4.83 2.80
N ASN A 53 -12.43 3.59 3.26
CA ASN A 53 -13.76 3.09 3.61
C ASN A 53 -14.37 3.83 4.81
N GLU A 54 -13.58 4.13 5.85
CA GLU A 54 -14.02 4.94 6.99
C GLU A 54 -14.47 6.34 6.54
N LYS A 55 -13.79 6.94 5.55
CA LYS A 55 -14.18 8.23 4.97
C LYS A 55 -15.41 8.14 4.06
N ALA A 56 -15.62 7.01 3.39
CA ALA A 56 -16.75 6.78 2.49
C ALA A 56 -18.04 6.38 3.24
N GLY A 57 -17.91 5.66 4.36
CA GLY A 57 -19.03 5.17 5.17
C GLY A 57 -19.51 6.09 6.30
N ASN A 58 -18.75 7.15 6.62
CA ASN A 58 -19.15 8.20 7.59
C ASN A 58 -19.73 9.45 6.90
N GLN A 59 -20.60 9.27 5.89
CA GLN A 59 -21.49 10.35 5.44
C GLN A 59 -22.83 10.26 6.15
#